data_AF-A0A348WTH0-F1
#
_entry.id   AF-A0A348WTH0-F1
#
_cell.length_a   1.000
_cell.length_b   1.000
_cell.length_c   1.000
_cell.angle_alpha   90.00
_cell.angle_beta   90.00
_cell.angle_gamma   90.00
#
_symmetry.space_group_name_H-M   'P 1'
#
loop_
_entity.id
_entity.type
_entity.pdbx_description
1 polymer ?
#
loop_
_entity_poly.entity_id
_entity_poly.type
_entity_poly.pdbx_seq_one_letter_code
_entity_poly.pdbx_strand_id
1 'polypeptide(L)'
;MEKVKIYVSIFLKGILAGICIAIGGFLYIKARESTELIIVPAFLFSIGLILICNFGFFLYTGKICYLVDKMIAKEGIQYGIQLVLGLVGNYVGAIFIGFVLNKTLGSFNIVKTMVDIKLDYAWWKLIILGIFCGMFIYFAVEGFAKVNNKIGKYIILMLCVAGFIICGFEHCVADMFYFALAGVYTGKSLIAILFIIIGNSIGGLFVPLIRRVLYE
;
A
#
# COMPACT_ATOMS: atom_id res chain seq x y z
N MET A 1 4.87 -19.61 -23.29
CA MET A 1 4.89 -20.23 -21.94
C MET A 1 5.64 -19.39 -20.91
N GLU A 2 6.80 -18.82 -21.24
CA GLU A 2 7.63 -18.05 -20.30
C GLU A 2 6.98 -16.73 -19.81
N LYS A 3 6.37 -15.95 -20.72
CA LYS A 3 5.60 -14.75 -20.34
C LYS A 3 4.43 -15.04 -19.39
N VAL A 4 3.74 -16.17 -19.59
CA VAL A 4 2.64 -16.61 -18.70
C VAL A 4 3.18 -16.90 -17.29
N LYS A 5 4.33 -17.56 -17.18
CA LYS A 5 4.99 -17.81 -15.88
C LYS A 5 5.34 -16.49 -15.16
N ILE A 6 5.80 -15.48 -15.90
CA ILE A 6 6.10 -14.15 -15.33
C ILE A 6 4.82 -13.51 -14.77
N TYR A 7 3.74 -13.45 -15.55
CA TYR A 7 2.49 -12.81 -15.09
C TYR A 7 1.85 -13.54 -13.91
N VAL A 8 1.86 -14.88 -13.91
CA VAL A 8 1.41 -15.68 -12.75
C VAL A 8 2.29 -15.38 -11.53
N SER A 9 3.61 -15.32 -11.69
CA SER A 9 4.53 -14.97 -10.61
C SER A 9 4.25 -13.58 -10.03
N ILE A 10 4.01 -12.58 -10.88
CA ILE A 10 3.66 -11.21 -10.45
C ILE A 10 2.36 -11.20 -9.68
N PHE A 11 1.32 -11.90 -10.17
CA PHE A 11 0.05 -12.00 -9.49
C PHE A 11 0.17 -12.66 -8.10
N LEU A 12 0.89 -13.79 -8.01
CA LEU A 12 1.12 -14.49 -6.73
C LEU A 12 1.95 -13.64 -5.75
N LYS A 13 3.00 -12.96 -6.23
CA LYS A 13 3.75 -11.98 -5.43
C LYS A 13 2.88 -10.80 -5.01
N GLY A 14 1.89 -10.43 -5.82
CA GLY A 14 0.87 -9.44 -5.50
C GLY A 14 -0.02 -9.90 -4.34
N ILE A 15 -0.50 -11.15 -4.39
CA ILE A 15 -1.28 -11.74 -3.29
C ILE A 15 -0.48 -11.72 -1.98
N LEU A 16 0.78 -12.17 -2.02
CA LEU A 16 1.65 -12.18 -0.84
C LEU A 16 1.91 -10.77 -0.31
N ALA A 17 2.10 -9.78 -1.18
CA ALA A 17 2.21 -8.38 -0.74
C ALA A 17 0.91 -7.86 -0.09
N GLY A 18 -0.25 -8.19 -0.64
CA GLY A 18 -1.54 -7.86 -0.03
C GLY A 18 -1.71 -8.47 1.37
N ILE A 19 -1.31 -9.73 1.53
CA ILE A 19 -1.29 -10.43 2.83
C ILE A 19 -0.34 -9.73 3.81
N CYS A 20 0.87 -9.37 3.39
CA CYS A 20 1.82 -8.65 4.25
C CYS A 20 1.30 -7.29 4.71
N ILE A 21 0.66 -6.51 3.82
CA ILE A 21 0.00 -5.26 4.21
C ILE A 21 -1.14 -5.52 5.19
N ALA A 22 -1.96 -6.55 4.98
CA ALA A 22 -3.02 -6.93 5.91
C ALA A 22 -2.48 -7.34 7.30
N ILE A 23 -1.34 -8.05 7.36
CA ILE A 23 -0.66 -8.36 8.63
C ILE A 23 -0.25 -7.08 9.36
N GLY A 24 0.39 -6.13 8.66
CA GLY A 24 0.76 -4.83 9.22
C GLY A 24 -0.47 -4.04 9.68
N GLY A 25 -1.53 -4.00 8.86
CA GLY A 25 -2.80 -3.37 9.20
C GLY A 25 -3.47 -4.00 10.41
N PHE A 26 -3.45 -5.31 10.54
CA PHE A 26 -4.05 -5.98 11.68
C PHE A 26 -3.27 -5.73 12.98
N LEU A 27 -1.94 -5.74 12.93
CA LEU A 27 -1.10 -5.35 14.06
C LEU A 27 -1.38 -3.91 14.49
N TYR A 28 -1.54 -3.00 13.54
CA TYR A 28 -1.97 -1.63 13.83
C TYR A 28 -3.31 -1.60 14.58
N ILE A 29 -4.34 -2.29 14.06
CA ILE A 29 -5.66 -2.33 14.71
C ILE A 29 -5.59 -2.91 16.12
N LYS A 30 -4.95 -4.07 16.31
CA LYS A 30 -4.86 -4.71 17.64
C LYS A 30 -4.09 -3.87 18.64
N ALA A 31 -3.00 -3.23 18.22
CA ALA A 31 -2.22 -2.36 19.09
C ALA A 31 -2.98 -1.05 19.40
N ARG A 32 -3.74 -0.49 18.45
CA ARG A 32 -4.62 0.66 18.67
C ARG A 32 -5.71 0.35 19.70
N GLU A 33 -6.37 -0.80 19.59
CA GLU A 33 -7.41 -1.21 20.55
C GLU A 33 -6.85 -1.43 21.97
N SER A 34 -5.61 -1.93 22.07
CA SER A 34 -4.98 -2.23 23.36
C SER A 34 -4.46 -0.97 24.07
N THR A 35 -4.00 0.03 23.31
CA THR A 35 -3.26 1.18 23.87
C THR A 35 -3.97 2.52 23.73
N GLU A 36 -4.95 2.62 22.83
CA GLU A 36 -5.57 3.89 22.40
C GLU A 36 -4.58 4.91 21.77
N LEU A 37 -3.30 4.58 21.63
CA LEU A 37 -2.25 5.45 21.10
C LEU A 37 -2.02 5.23 19.60
N ILE A 38 -1.78 6.29 18.82
CA ILE A 38 -1.50 6.17 17.38
C ILE A 38 -0.05 5.80 17.04
N ILE A 39 0.92 6.26 17.84
CA ILE A 39 2.33 6.26 17.46
C ILE A 39 2.89 4.83 17.39
N VAL A 40 2.81 4.06 18.49
CA VAL A 40 3.37 2.71 18.54
C VAL A 40 2.74 1.79 17.49
N PRO A 41 1.40 1.75 17.31
CA PRO A 41 0.78 0.95 16.25
C PRO A 41 1.22 1.35 14.84
N ALA A 42 1.45 2.65 14.58
CA ALA A 42 1.92 3.12 13.29
C ALA A 42 3.31 2.56 12.95
N PHE A 43 4.21 2.46 13.94
CA PHE A 43 5.50 1.79 13.76
C PHE A 43 5.34 0.28 13.53
N LEU A 44 4.43 -0.39 14.23
CA LEU A 44 4.17 -1.83 14.05
C LEU A 44 3.62 -2.17 12.65
N PHE A 45 2.85 -1.28 12.03
CA PHE A 45 2.38 -1.47 10.66
C PHE A 45 3.54 -1.72 9.67
N SER A 46 4.71 -1.13 9.93
CA SER A 46 5.91 -1.24 9.09
C SER A 46 6.36 -2.67 8.86
N ILE A 47 5.99 -3.61 9.74
CA ILE A 47 6.26 -5.05 9.56
C ILE A 47 5.75 -5.52 8.18
N GLY A 48 4.59 -5.03 7.73
CA GLY A 48 4.05 -5.38 6.41
C GLY A 48 4.98 -5.00 5.26
N LEU A 49 5.47 -3.75 5.24
CA LEU A 49 6.36 -3.27 4.19
C LEU A 49 7.77 -3.89 4.30
N ILE A 50 8.27 -4.13 5.51
CA ILE A 50 9.54 -4.82 5.74
C ILE A 50 9.52 -6.22 5.13
N LEU A 51 8.46 -7.00 5.36
CA LEU A 51 8.32 -8.33 4.77
C LEU A 51 8.32 -8.25 3.23
N ILE A 52 7.56 -7.32 2.66
CA ILE A 52 7.49 -7.12 1.21
C ILE A 52 8.86 -6.83 0.61
N CYS A 53 9.60 -5.90 1.20
CA CYS A 53 10.94 -5.51 0.74
C CYS A 53 11.95 -6.65 0.89
N ASN A 54 11.90 -7.42 1.98
CA ASN A 54 12.82 -8.53 2.21
C ASN A 54 12.57 -9.71 1.28
N PHE A 55 11.31 -10.05 1.01
CA PHE A 55 10.96 -11.18 0.14
C PHE A 55 10.78 -10.80 -1.33
N GLY A 56 10.89 -9.51 -1.68
CA GLY A 56 10.75 -9.03 -3.05
C GLY A 56 9.34 -9.24 -3.62
N PHE A 57 8.31 -9.10 -2.78
CA PHE A 57 6.92 -9.20 -3.19
C PHE A 57 6.48 -7.98 -4.01
N PHE A 58 5.42 -8.15 -4.79
CA PHE A 58 4.99 -7.15 -5.76
C PHE A 58 3.89 -6.28 -5.14
N LEU A 59 4.29 -5.25 -4.40
CA LEU A 59 3.37 -4.23 -3.90
C LEU A 59 3.22 -3.11 -4.93
N TYR A 60 2.01 -2.88 -5.41
CA TYR A 60 1.72 -1.86 -6.42
C TYR A 60 2.27 -0.47 -6.07
N THR A 61 1.97 0.02 -4.87
CA THR A 61 2.39 1.36 -4.40
C THR A 61 3.90 1.49 -4.26
N GLY A 62 4.60 0.39 -3.98
CA GLY A 62 6.07 0.33 -3.94
C GLY A 62 6.72 0.07 -5.31
N LYS A 63 5.94 -0.11 -6.38
CA LYS A 63 6.43 -0.42 -7.73
C LYS A 63 6.07 0.66 -8.76
N ILE A 64 5.00 1.41 -8.53
CA ILE A 64 4.53 2.44 -9.46
C ILE A 64 5.60 3.49 -9.80
N CYS A 65 6.51 3.80 -8.86
CA CYS A 65 7.59 4.76 -9.06
C CYS A 65 8.57 4.40 -10.20
N TYR A 66 8.72 3.11 -10.52
CA TYR A 66 9.61 2.65 -11.59
C TYR A 66 8.97 2.74 -13.00
N LEU A 67 7.69 3.12 -13.09
CA LEU A 67 6.99 3.17 -14.38
C LEU A 67 7.62 4.17 -15.34
N VAL A 68 8.09 5.32 -14.86
CA VAL A 68 8.77 6.34 -15.68
C VAL A 68 10.00 5.75 -16.35
N ASP A 69 10.89 5.14 -15.57
CA ASP A 69 12.11 4.51 -16.07
C ASP A 69 11.80 3.41 -17.08
N LYS A 70 10.75 2.62 -16.82
CA LYS A 70 10.29 1.55 -17.72
C LYS A 70 9.69 2.09 -19.02
N MET A 71 9.02 3.24 -19.01
CA MET A 71 8.55 3.88 -20.23
C MET A 71 9.72 4.33 -21.12
N ILE A 72 10.78 4.90 -20.54
CA ILE A 72 12.00 5.31 -21.27
C ILE A 72 12.68 4.09 -21.89
N ALA A 73 12.79 3.00 -21.14
CA ALA A 73 13.37 1.75 -21.60
C ALA A 73 12.50 1.01 -22.65
N LYS A 74 11.38 1.60 -23.11
CA LYS A 74 10.42 1.00 -24.03
C LYS A 74 9.75 -0.28 -23.51
N GLU A 75 9.72 -0.45 -22.18
CA GLU A 75 9.07 -1.56 -21.46
C GLU A 75 7.77 -1.14 -20.76
N GLY A 76 7.38 0.14 -20.87
CA GLY A 76 6.30 0.75 -20.08
C GLY A 76 4.95 0.04 -20.19
N ILE A 77 4.55 -0.41 -21.39
CA ILE A 77 3.28 -1.14 -21.58
C ILE A 77 3.30 -2.46 -20.81
N GLN A 78 4.38 -3.23 -20.95
CA GLN A 78 4.52 -4.53 -20.28
C GLN A 78 4.57 -4.34 -18.75
N TYR A 79 5.27 -3.32 -18.28
CA TYR A 79 5.33 -2.99 -16.86
C TYR A 79 3.99 -2.49 -16.32
N GLY A 80 3.24 -1.71 -17.10
CA GLY A 80 1.87 -1.30 -16.76
C GLY A 80 0.94 -2.49 -16.53
N ILE A 81 1.03 -3.53 -17.38
CA ILE A 81 0.29 -4.78 -17.18
C ILE A 81 0.72 -5.48 -15.89
N GLN A 82 2.02 -5.52 -15.59
CA GLN A 82 2.52 -6.09 -14.33
C GLN A 82 2.02 -5.32 -13.11
N LEU A 83 1.96 -3.98 -13.18
CA LEU A 83 1.40 -3.14 -12.11
C LEU A 83 -0.07 -3.44 -11.86
N VAL A 84 -0.88 -3.56 -12.92
CA VAL A 84 -2.30 -3.93 -12.81
C VAL A 84 -2.46 -5.33 -12.22
N LEU A 85 -1.72 -6.33 -12.72
CA LEU A 85 -1.78 -7.69 -12.19
C LEU A 85 -1.33 -7.75 -10.71
N GLY A 86 -0.28 -7.02 -10.37
CA GLY A 86 0.20 -6.89 -9.00
C GLY A 86 -0.85 -6.25 -8.09
N LEU A 87 -1.51 -5.19 -8.53
CA LEU A 87 -2.58 -4.50 -7.80
C LEU A 87 -3.80 -5.41 -7.59
N VAL A 88 -4.21 -6.17 -8.61
CA VAL A 88 -5.28 -7.17 -8.49
C VAL A 88 -4.86 -8.26 -7.50
N GLY A 89 -3.60 -8.72 -7.53
CA GLY A 89 -3.08 -9.63 -6.53
C GLY A 89 -3.12 -9.02 -5.12
N ASN A 90 -2.69 -7.76 -4.96
CA ASN A 90 -2.73 -7.05 -3.68
C ASN A 90 -4.17 -6.98 -3.13
N TYR A 91 -5.14 -6.67 -3.98
CA TYR A 91 -6.57 -6.64 -3.65
C TYR A 91 -7.05 -8.01 -3.14
N VAL A 92 -6.75 -9.08 -3.87
CA VAL A 92 -7.13 -10.46 -3.48
C VAL A 92 -6.53 -10.83 -2.12
N GLY A 93 -5.23 -10.59 -1.93
CA GLY A 93 -4.54 -10.92 -0.67
C GLY A 93 -5.07 -10.11 0.52
N ALA A 94 -5.25 -8.80 0.35
CA ALA A 94 -5.72 -7.90 1.40
C ALA A 94 -7.16 -8.21 1.82
N ILE A 95 -8.07 -8.40 0.84
CA ILE A 95 -9.46 -8.74 1.13
C ILE A 95 -9.58 -10.13 1.74
N PHE A 96 -8.83 -11.12 1.25
CA PHE A 96 -8.88 -12.47 1.81
C PHE A 96 -8.58 -12.47 3.31
N ILE A 97 -7.51 -11.80 3.74
CA ILE A 97 -7.16 -11.70 5.15
C ILE A 97 -8.20 -10.89 5.94
N GLY A 98 -8.65 -9.75 5.42
CA GLY A 98 -9.69 -8.95 6.08
C GLY A 98 -10.99 -9.73 6.28
N PHE A 99 -11.44 -10.46 5.26
CA PHE A 99 -12.61 -11.32 5.31
C PHE A 99 -12.46 -12.44 6.34
N VAL A 100 -11.34 -13.19 6.29
CA VAL A 100 -11.09 -14.29 7.23
C VAL A 100 -11.09 -13.76 8.66
N LEU A 101 -10.37 -12.68 8.96
CA LEU A 101 -10.29 -12.12 10.31
C LEU A 101 -11.63 -11.56 10.79
N ASN A 102 -12.42 -10.93 9.91
CA ASN A 102 -13.78 -10.49 10.24
C ASN A 102 -14.68 -11.67 10.66
N LYS A 103 -14.55 -12.81 9.97
CA LYS A 103 -15.35 -14.02 10.25
C LYS A 103 -14.87 -14.81 11.46
N THR A 104 -13.57 -14.83 11.74
CA THR A 104 -13.01 -15.63 12.84
C THR A 104 -12.93 -14.88 14.16
N LEU A 105 -12.55 -13.59 14.13
CA LEU A 105 -12.35 -12.77 15.33
C LEU A 105 -13.48 -11.75 15.55
N GLY A 106 -14.40 -11.64 14.59
CA GLY A 106 -15.54 -10.73 14.65
C GLY A 106 -15.21 -9.34 14.10
N SER A 107 -16.12 -8.41 14.39
CA SER A 107 -16.04 -7.03 13.92
C SER A 107 -15.28 -6.15 14.92
N PHE A 108 -14.45 -5.24 14.40
CA PHE A 108 -13.68 -4.28 15.18
C PHE A 108 -14.33 -2.89 15.08
N ASN A 109 -14.76 -2.33 16.21
CA ASN A 109 -15.49 -1.05 16.22
C ASN A 109 -14.64 0.11 15.68
N ILE A 110 -13.34 0.14 16.04
CA ILE A 110 -12.40 1.14 15.52
C ILE A 110 -12.31 1.11 14.00
N VAL A 111 -12.32 -0.08 13.40
CA VAL A 111 -12.21 -0.26 11.94
C VAL A 111 -13.49 0.21 11.25
N LYS A 112 -14.67 -0.08 11.83
CA LYS A 112 -15.95 0.42 11.32
C LYS A 112 -15.99 1.94 11.29
N THR A 113 -15.65 2.59 12.40
CA THR A 113 -15.58 4.06 12.47
C THR A 113 -14.61 4.65 11.45
N MET A 114 -13.42 4.04 11.29
CA MET A 114 -12.45 4.49 10.27
C MET A 114 -13.00 4.36 8.85
N VAL A 115 -13.71 3.27 8.56
CA VAL A 115 -14.32 3.00 7.25
C VAL A 115 -15.48 3.97 6.96
N ASP A 116 -16.34 4.23 7.94
CA ASP A 116 -17.49 5.13 7.78
C ASP A 116 -17.04 6.57 7.50
N ILE A 117 -16.08 7.08 8.28
CA ILE A 117 -15.48 8.41 8.07
C ILE A 117 -14.91 8.52 6.65
N LYS A 118 -14.21 7.48 6.18
CA LYS A 118 -13.57 7.46 4.87
C LYS A 118 -14.58 7.47 3.74
N LEU A 119 -15.67 6.72 3.88
CA LEU A 119 -16.72 6.69 2.88
C LEU A 119 -17.41 8.05 2.78
N ASP A 120 -17.42 8.87 3.83
CA ASP A 120 -18.00 10.21 3.80
C ASP A 120 -17.05 11.30 3.27
N TYR A 121 -15.81 10.95 2.95
CA TYR A 121 -14.90 11.89 2.29
C TYR A 121 -15.35 12.22 0.87
N ALA A 122 -15.19 13.50 0.50
CA ALA A 122 -15.26 13.91 -0.88
C ALA A 122 -14.14 13.25 -1.70
N TRP A 123 -14.42 12.95 -2.97
CA TRP A 123 -13.50 12.26 -3.88
C TRP A 123 -12.11 12.92 -3.95
N TRP A 124 -12.04 14.25 -3.96
CA TRP A 124 -10.78 15.00 -4.04
C TRP A 124 -9.93 14.81 -2.77
N LYS A 125 -10.56 14.66 -1.60
CA LYS A 125 -9.86 14.44 -0.33
C LYS A 125 -9.15 13.09 -0.35
N LEU A 126 -9.81 12.04 -0.87
CA LEU A 126 -9.21 10.71 -1.04
C LEU A 126 -8.00 10.75 -1.96
N ILE A 127 -8.08 11.50 -3.07
CA ILE A 127 -6.95 11.68 -3.99
C ILE A 127 -5.78 12.41 -3.29
N ILE A 128 -6.03 13.54 -2.63
CA ILE A 128 -4.97 14.33 -1.98
C ILE A 128 -4.28 13.54 -0.87
N LEU A 129 -5.04 12.88 0.00
CA LEU A 129 -4.47 12.02 1.04
C LEU A 129 -3.71 10.84 0.43
N GLY A 130 -4.19 10.31 -0.70
CA GLY A 130 -3.49 9.29 -1.47
C GLY A 130 -2.17 9.79 -2.07
N ILE A 131 -2.09 11.03 -2.55
CA ILE A 131 -0.86 11.63 -3.09
C ILE A 131 0.24 11.63 -2.04
N PHE A 132 -0.06 12.14 -0.84
CA PHE A 132 0.93 12.18 0.22
C PHE A 132 1.36 10.78 0.65
N CYS A 133 0.43 9.82 0.78
CA CYS A 133 0.80 8.43 1.04
C CYS A 133 1.73 7.87 -0.05
N GLY A 134 1.43 8.09 -1.32
CA GLY A 134 2.26 7.64 -2.45
C GLY A 134 3.69 8.17 -2.39
N MET A 135 3.87 9.43 -1.99
CA MET A 135 5.20 10.02 -1.79
C MET A 135 5.96 9.34 -0.64
N PHE A 136 5.30 9.10 0.49
CA PHE A 136 5.90 8.40 1.64
C PHE A 136 6.31 6.96 1.28
N ILE A 137 5.48 6.23 0.51
CA ILE A 137 5.83 4.89 0.04
C ILE A 137 7.02 4.93 -0.93
N TYR A 138 7.09 5.92 -1.83
CA TYR A 138 8.27 6.14 -2.67
C TYR A 138 9.54 6.32 -1.83
N PHE A 139 9.52 7.23 -0.84
CA PHE A 139 10.67 7.48 0.02
C PHE A 139 11.07 6.24 0.82
N ALA A 140 10.11 5.46 1.30
CA ALA A 140 10.35 4.21 2.02
C ALA A 140 11.10 3.20 1.13
N VAL A 141 10.55 2.88 -0.05
CA VAL A 141 11.07 1.82 -0.92
C VAL A 141 12.39 2.23 -1.59
N GLU A 142 12.50 3.47 -2.08
CA GLU A 142 13.76 3.96 -2.64
C GLU A 142 14.83 4.16 -1.58
N GLY A 143 14.44 4.58 -0.38
CA GLY A 143 15.31 4.63 0.79
C GLY A 143 15.88 3.26 1.11
N PHE A 144 15.03 2.23 1.19
CA PHE A 144 15.45 0.85 1.41
C PHE A 144 16.40 0.34 0.31
N ALA A 145 16.16 0.73 -0.94
CA ALA A 145 17.01 0.33 -2.06
C ALA A 145 18.40 0.99 -2.03
N LYS A 146 18.47 2.30 -1.69
CA LYS A 146 19.70 3.11 -1.81
C LYS A 146 20.55 3.19 -0.54
N VAL A 147 19.97 3.03 0.65
CA VAL A 147 20.73 3.13 1.89
C VAL A 147 21.65 1.90 2.04
N ASN A 148 22.97 2.10 2.10
CA ASN A 148 23.91 0.98 2.21
C ASN A 148 23.93 0.29 3.59
N ASN A 149 23.57 1.02 4.65
CA ASN A 149 23.57 0.50 6.02
C ASN A 149 22.33 -0.39 6.28
N LYS A 150 22.56 -1.63 6.74
CA LYS A 150 21.49 -2.61 7.01
C LYS A 150 20.40 -2.08 7.95
N ILE A 151 20.76 -1.39 9.03
CA ILE A 151 19.80 -0.84 10.00
C ILE A 151 19.08 0.38 9.41
N GLY A 152 19.82 1.27 8.74
CA GLY A 152 19.27 2.46 8.10
C GLY A 152 18.16 2.14 7.09
N LYS A 153 18.28 1.03 6.34
CA LYS A 153 17.22 0.53 5.45
C LYS A 153 15.89 0.27 6.16
N TYR A 154 15.92 -0.32 7.34
CA TYR A 154 14.70 -0.61 8.09
C TYR A 154 14.15 0.62 8.80
N ILE A 155 15.04 1.50 9.30
CA ILE A 155 14.64 2.77 9.92
C ILE A 155 13.87 3.64 8.92
N ILE A 156 14.35 3.79 7.68
CA ILE A 156 13.64 4.61 6.69
C ILE A 156 12.28 4.02 6.31
N LEU A 157 12.18 2.69 6.18
CA LEU A 157 10.88 2.02 5.99
C LEU A 157 9.93 2.34 7.14
N MET A 158 10.40 2.16 8.38
CA MET A 158 9.60 2.38 9.56
C MET A 158 9.13 3.83 9.71
N LEU A 159 10.03 4.79 9.52
CA LEU A 159 9.71 6.22 9.66
C LEU A 159 8.73 6.67 8.58
N CYS A 160 8.92 6.25 7.32
CA CYS A 160 8.01 6.64 6.25
C CYS A 160 6.63 5.98 6.44
N VAL A 161 6.57 4.72 6.83
CA VAL A 161 5.30 4.04 7.10
C VAL A 161 4.57 4.65 8.29
N ALA A 162 5.26 4.81 9.42
CA ALA A 162 4.67 5.43 10.60
C ALA A 162 4.20 6.87 10.30
N GLY A 163 5.00 7.63 9.54
CA GLY A 163 4.69 9.00 9.14
C GLY A 163 3.37 9.11 8.39
N PHE A 164 3.15 8.32 7.33
CA PHE A 164 1.90 8.45 6.57
C PHE A 164 0.67 8.05 7.40
N ILE A 165 0.82 7.08 8.31
CA ILE A 165 -0.28 6.64 9.19
C ILE A 165 -0.60 7.70 10.24
N ILE A 166 0.43 8.27 10.88
CA ILE A 166 0.26 9.34 11.88
C ILE A 166 -0.38 10.58 11.25
N CYS A 167 -0.01 10.91 10.00
CA CYS A 167 -0.62 12.00 9.25
C CYS A 167 -2.04 11.72 8.74
N GLY A 168 -2.52 10.47 8.82
CA GLY A 168 -3.85 10.09 8.33
C GLY A 168 -3.96 10.05 6.80
N PHE A 169 -2.87 9.70 6.10
CA PHE A 169 -2.88 9.53 4.65
C PHE A 169 -3.40 8.15 4.23
N GLU A 170 -3.89 8.08 2.99
CA GLU A 170 -4.64 6.91 2.52
C GLU A 170 -3.82 6.00 1.62
N HIS A 171 -3.77 4.71 1.96
CA HIS A 171 -3.03 3.69 1.23
C HIS A 171 -3.99 2.65 0.65
N CYS A 172 -4.06 2.55 -0.68
CA CYS A 172 -5.11 1.79 -1.35
C CYS A 172 -5.15 0.30 -0.93
N VAL A 173 -3.99 -0.36 -0.76
CA VAL A 173 -3.94 -1.77 -0.36
C VAL A 173 -4.28 -1.97 1.12
N ALA A 174 -3.94 -1.00 1.98
CA ALA A 174 -4.32 -1.08 3.40
C ALA A 174 -5.83 -0.90 3.54
N ASP A 175 -6.41 -0.04 2.72
CA ASP A 175 -7.85 0.23 2.72
C ASP A 175 -8.67 -0.92 2.17
N MET A 176 -8.16 -1.63 1.16
CA MET A 176 -8.75 -2.92 0.74
C MET A 176 -8.89 -3.87 1.93
N PHE A 177 -7.85 -3.97 2.77
CA PHE A 177 -7.89 -4.78 3.98
C PHE A 177 -8.88 -4.22 5.02
N TYR A 178 -8.86 -2.91 5.32
CA TYR A 178 -9.74 -2.32 6.33
C TYR A 178 -11.22 -2.39 5.94
N PHE A 179 -11.57 -2.17 4.67
CA PHE A 179 -12.95 -2.36 4.19
C PHE A 179 -13.39 -3.82 4.36
N ALA A 180 -12.55 -4.78 3.99
CA ALA A 180 -12.86 -6.20 4.17
C ALA A 180 -12.97 -6.60 5.65
N LEU A 181 -12.09 -6.09 6.50
CA LEU A 181 -12.10 -6.31 7.96
C LEU A 181 -13.34 -5.70 8.64
N ALA A 182 -13.84 -4.56 8.13
CA ALA A 182 -15.12 -3.98 8.56
C ALA A 182 -16.35 -4.73 8.03
N GLY A 183 -16.17 -5.64 7.06
CA GLY A 183 -17.26 -6.33 6.37
C GLY A 183 -17.97 -5.49 5.31
N VAL A 184 -17.31 -4.45 4.79
CA VAL A 184 -17.88 -3.49 3.83
C VAL A 184 -17.46 -3.80 2.40
N TYR A 185 -18.42 -4.30 1.61
CA TYR A 185 -18.23 -4.66 0.19
C TYR A 185 -19.26 -3.92 -0.67
N THR A 186 -19.09 -2.61 -0.83
CA THR A 186 -20.07 -1.75 -1.53
C THR A 186 -19.45 -1.07 -2.75
N GLY A 187 -20.28 -0.59 -3.68
CA GLY A 187 -19.81 0.24 -4.79
C GLY A 187 -19.10 1.51 -4.30
N LYS A 188 -19.54 2.09 -3.17
CA LYS A 188 -18.92 3.26 -2.54
C LYS A 188 -17.50 2.96 -2.07
N SER A 189 -17.26 1.80 -1.44
CA SER A 189 -15.89 1.41 -1.03
C SER A 189 -14.98 1.11 -2.22
N LEU A 190 -15.50 0.50 -3.29
CA LEU A 190 -14.74 0.29 -4.52
C LEU A 190 -14.33 1.63 -5.17
N ILE A 191 -15.26 2.57 -5.29
CA ILE A 191 -15.00 3.91 -5.84
C ILE A 191 -13.97 4.66 -4.97
N ALA A 192 -14.08 4.57 -3.64
CA ALA A 192 -13.10 5.16 -2.74
C ALA A 192 -11.70 4.60 -2.97
N ILE A 193 -11.56 3.27 -3.08
CA ILE A 193 -10.28 2.61 -3.42
C ILE A 193 -9.72 3.14 -4.74
N LEU A 194 -10.55 3.34 -5.78
CA LEU A 194 -10.11 3.87 -7.07
C LEU A 194 -9.53 5.29 -6.95
N PHE A 195 -10.17 6.18 -6.20
CA PHE A 195 -9.63 7.52 -5.96
C PHE A 195 -8.29 7.48 -5.20
N ILE A 196 -8.16 6.57 -4.24
CA ILE A 196 -6.92 6.41 -3.48
C ILE A 196 -5.81 5.80 -4.35
N ILE A 197 -6.13 4.87 -5.26
CA ILE A 197 -5.17 4.34 -6.26
C ILE A 197 -4.64 5.49 -7.13
N ILE A 198 -5.53 6.37 -7.62
CA ILE A 198 -5.13 7.55 -8.41
C ILE A 198 -4.18 8.43 -7.60
N GLY A 199 -4.55 8.75 -6.35
CA GLY A 199 -3.71 9.54 -5.46
C GLY A 199 -2.34 8.89 -5.23
N ASN A 200 -2.30 7.63 -4.81
CA ASN A 200 -1.05 6.88 -4.58
C ASN A 200 -0.18 6.83 -5.83
N SER A 201 -0.77 6.70 -7.03
CA SER A 201 -0.05 6.72 -8.30
C SER A 201 0.64 8.05 -8.54
N ILE A 202 -0.11 9.14 -8.41
CA ILE A 202 0.41 10.51 -8.60
C ILE A 202 1.55 10.75 -7.62
N GLY A 203 1.36 10.44 -6.34
CA GLY A 203 2.37 10.59 -5.31
C GLY A 203 3.64 9.77 -5.55
N GLY A 204 3.49 8.50 -5.95
CA GLY A 204 4.62 7.61 -6.24
C GLY A 204 5.41 7.99 -7.50
N LEU A 205 4.77 8.65 -8.47
CA LEU A 205 5.41 9.14 -9.70
C LEU A 205 5.99 10.55 -9.54
N PHE A 206 5.50 11.33 -8.57
CA PHE A 206 5.86 12.73 -8.39
C PHE A 206 7.38 12.94 -8.27
N VAL A 207 8.02 12.26 -7.31
CA VAL A 207 9.46 12.45 -7.06
C VAL A 207 10.35 11.92 -8.19
N PRO A 208 10.12 10.72 -8.77
CA PRO A 208 10.83 10.28 -9.98
C PRO A 208 10.78 11.30 -11.12
N LEU A 209 9.59 11.84 -11.42
CA LEU A 209 9.40 12.82 -12.49
C LEU A 209 10.18 14.12 -12.23
N ILE A 210 10.12 14.65 -11.01
CA ILE A 210 10.84 15.88 -10.64
C ILE A 210 12.35 15.65 -10.67
N ARG A 211 12.85 14.53 -10.14
CA ARG A 211 14.28 14.21 -10.17
C ARG A 211 14.80 14.16 -11.60
N ARG A 212 14.00 13.67 -12.54
CA ARG A 212 14.37 13.65 -13.95
C ARG A 212 14.58 15.06 -14.51
N VAL A 213 13.63 15.97 -14.29
CA VAL A 213 13.74 17.37 -14.74
C VAL A 213 14.96 18.09 -14.14
N LEU A 214 15.39 17.71 -12.94
CA LEU A 214 16.50 18.35 -12.23
C LEU A 214 17.89 17.82 -12.60
N TYR A 215 17.99 16.57 -13.03
CA TYR A 215 19.28 15.87 -13.16
C TYR A 215 19.53 15.23 -14.54
N GLU A 216 18.55 15.26 -15.44
CA GLU A 216 18.68 14.92 -16.87
C GLU A 216 18.43 16.16 -17.73
#